data_AF-A0A074WDS7-F1
#
_entry.id   AF-A0A074WDS7-F1
#
_cell.length_a   1.000
_cell.length_b   1.000
_cell.length_c   1.000
_cell.angle_alpha   90.00
_cell.angle_beta   90.00
_cell.angle_gamma   90.00
#
_symmetry.space_group_name_H-M   'P 1'
#
loop_
_entity.id
_entity.type
_entity.pdbx_description
1 polymer ?
#
loop_
_entity_poly.entity_id
_entity_poly.type
_entity_poly.pdbx_seq_one_letter_code
_entity_poly.pdbx_strand_id
1 'polypeptide(L)'
;MTSTLDRIVKGAPPPDVSLDQVAQSARRESTTNLSQTRSRRDSITAPRPQSSSQSDPLNNLPSSPEQIKLNLLILESSLRAQYLCLHARLRLYLVLLAALTLWISTFTYLLFLRPREDGKGTGGSPYWVVDIAERLGWVGGLVTAGLLWGTGMWDRGIRWPRKWVNITNRGLRGFNLKLVVIRGPWWKEALGYLALLDPYGWWGHIKGMRFEFMPKDIEKSTLENKDKVGLWETGGRHGWIEEDVAPGGDVIKLLLLPKPFSPDFREDWDTYRHNYWEKENERRSQLRAIIKTRQKQLAKQEGGWLWW
;
A
#
# COMPACT_ATOMS: atom_id res chain seq x y z
N MET A 1 0.03 55.61 -24.80
CA MET A 1 -0.35 55.15 -23.44
C MET A 1 -0.85 53.72 -23.55
N THR A 2 0.06 52.74 -23.46
CA THR A 2 -0.25 51.31 -23.57
C THR A 2 -0.62 50.75 -22.21
N SER A 3 -1.74 50.03 -22.14
CA SER A 3 -2.36 49.57 -20.91
C SER A 3 -1.58 48.45 -20.23
N THR A 4 -1.62 48.43 -18.89
CA THR A 4 -0.95 47.47 -17.98
C THR A 4 -1.22 46.00 -18.32
N LEU A 5 -2.32 45.71 -19.03
CA LEU A 5 -2.69 44.36 -19.46
C LEU A 5 -1.73 43.78 -20.51
N ASP A 6 -1.28 44.59 -21.48
CA ASP A 6 -0.31 44.12 -22.49
C ASP A 6 1.07 43.84 -21.86
N ARG A 7 1.40 44.50 -20.74
CA ARG A 7 2.63 44.26 -19.96
C ARG A 7 2.63 42.89 -19.28
N ILE A 8 1.47 42.46 -18.78
CA ILE A 8 1.32 41.18 -18.06
C ILE A 8 1.27 40.01 -19.03
N VAL A 9 0.63 40.18 -20.19
CA VAL A 9 0.42 39.08 -21.15
C VAL A 9 1.62 38.90 -22.09
N LYS A 10 2.32 39.99 -22.47
CA LYS A 10 3.40 39.93 -23.49
C LYS A 10 4.82 40.12 -22.93
N GLY A 11 4.98 40.36 -21.63
CA GLY A 11 6.29 40.44 -20.99
C GLY A 11 7.18 41.60 -21.48
N ALA A 12 6.59 42.68 -21.98
CA ALA A 12 7.35 43.85 -22.44
C ALA A 12 7.97 44.61 -21.24
N PRO A 13 9.27 44.98 -21.30
CA PRO A 13 9.92 45.71 -20.21
C PRO A 13 9.39 47.15 -20.07
N PRO A 14 9.51 47.77 -18.88
CA PRO A 14 9.10 49.17 -18.66
C PRO A 14 9.91 50.14 -19.55
N PRO A 15 9.34 51.29 -19.94
CA PRO A 15 9.97 52.24 -20.87
C PRO A 15 11.29 52.85 -20.35
N ASP A 16 11.56 52.76 -19.04
CA ASP A 16 12.74 53.35 -18.40
C ASP A 16 13.88 52.35 -18.17
N VAL A 17 13.78 51.12 -18.69
CA VAL A 17 14.79 50.07 -18.47
C VAL A 17 15.29 49.53 -19.79
N SER A 18 16.57 49.78 -20.08
CA SER A 18 17.23 49.25 -21.28
C SER A 18 17.37 47.73 -21.21
N LEU A 19 17.20 47.04 -22.36
CA LEU A 19 17.30 45.58 -22.47
C LEU A 19 18.65 45.03 -21.96
N ASP A 20 19.73 45.79 -22.14
CA ASP A 20 21.06 45.43 -21.65
C ASP A 20 21.16 45.43 -20.12
N GLN A 21 20.45 46.34 -19.44
CA GLN A 21 20.41 46.34 -17.97
C GLN A 21 19.66 45.14 -17.41
N VAL A 22 18.58 44.71 -18.08
CA VAL A 22 17.82 43.50 -17.70
C VAL A 22 18.63 42.23 -17.96
N ALA A 23 19.38 42.17 -19.07
CA ALA A 23 20.25 41.05 -19.38
C ALA A 23 21.43 40.94 -18.40
N GLN A 24 21.98 42.08 -17.95
CA GLN A 24 23.06 42.12 -16.97
C GLN A 24 22.60 41.77 -15.54
N SER A 25 21.39 42.18 -15.12
CA SER A 25 20.84 41.77 -13.83
C SER A 25 20.51 40.28 -13.78
N ALA A 26 19.94 39.72 -14.86
CA ALA A 26 19.69 38.28 -14.97
C ALA A 26 20.98 37.43 -14.96
N ARG A 27 22.06 37.94 -15.58
CA ARG A 27 23.39 37.30 -15.50
C ARG A 27 24.01 37.37 -14.10
N ARG A 28 23.73 38.42 -13.34
CA ARG A 28 24.22 38.54 -11.95
C ARG A 28 23.48 37.59 -11.01
N GLU A 29 22.16 37.42 -11.15
CA GLU A 29 21.37 36.47 -10.35
C GLU A 29 21.74 35.00 -10.60
N SER A 30 22.21 34.65 -11.79
CA SER A 30 22.61 33.28 -12.12
C SER A 30 23.94 32.87 -11.47
N THR A 31 24.84 33.82 -11.19
CA THR A 31 26.10 33.55 -10.46
C THR A 31 25.94 33.44 -8.95
N THR A 32 24.95 34.10 -8.34
CA THR A 32 24.76 34.08 -6.87
C THR A 32 23.98 32.85 -6.36
N ASN A 33 23.25 32.15 -7.24
CA ASN A 33 22.46 30.98 -6.86
C ASN A 33 23.27 29.66 -6.78
N LEU A 34 24.57 29.68 -7.13
CA LEU A 34 25.43 28.49 -7.09
C LEU A 34 25.93 28.13 -5.67
N SER A 35 25.72 29.00 -4.67
CA SER A 35 26.19 28.77 -3.29
C SER A 35 25.07 28.68 -2.23
N GLN A 36 23.79 28.77 -2.61
CA GLN A 36 22.65 28.72 -1.68
C GLN A 36 21.49 27.82 -2.15
N THR A 37 21.77 26.56 -2.50
CA THR A 37 20.73 25.51 -2.62
C THR A 37 21.23 24.18 -2.05
N ARG A 38 21.72 24.18 -0.80
CA ARG A 38 22.04 22.94 -0.07
C ARG A 38 21.02 22.56 1.02
N SER A 39 19.83 23.15 1.01
CA SER A 39 18.82 22.77 2.00
C SER A 39 17.40 23.10 1.53
N ARG A 40 16.77 22.22 0.74
CA ARG A 40 15.32 21.97 0.78
C ARG A 40 14.88 20.87 -0.20
N ARG A 41 14.44 19.76 0.41
CA ARG A 41 13.52 18.72 -0.10
C ARG A 41 14.04 17.79 -1.19
N ASP A 42 14.87 16.84 -0.78
CA ASP A 42 14.97 15.54 -1.44
C ASP A 42 14.07 14.52 -0.73
N SER A 43 13.00 14.10 -1.42
CA SER A 43 12.26 12.87 -1.13
C SER A 43 12.90 11.73 -1.94
N ILE A 44 13.50 10.76 -1.24
CA ILE A 44 14.58 9.87 -1.75
C ILE A 44 14.06 8.48 -2.19
N THR A 45 12.76 8.22 -2.14
CA THR A 45 12.20 6.85 -2.26
C THR A 45 11.92 6.36 -3.70
N ALA A 46 12.05 7.20 -4.72
CA ALA A 46 11.86 6.73 -6.11
C ALA A 46 13.21 6.31 -6.73
N PRO A 47 13.33 5.12 -7.35
CA PRO A 47 14.49 4.79 -8.15
C PRO A 47 14.59 5.78 -9.32
N ARG A 48 15.59 6.66 -9.28
CA ARG A 48 15.92 7.57 -10.39
C ARG A 48 16.48 6.73 -11.54
N PRO A 49 15.97 6.85 -12.77
CA PRO A 49 16.61 6.22 -13.93
C PRO A 49 18.05 6.75 -14.05
N GLN A 50 18.97 5.83 -14.37
CA GLN A 50 20.41 6.06 -14.39
C GLN A 50 20.75 7.31 -15.23
N SER A 51 21.53 8.19 -14.62
CA SER A 51 22.10 9.37 -15.25
C SER A 51 23.04 8.98 -16.40
N SER A 52 22.56 9.06 -17.63
CA SER A 52 23.42 9.19 -18.80
C SER A 52 22.71 10.11 -19.80
N SER A 53 23.44 11.14 -20.24
CA SER A 53 23.03 12.27 -21.08
C SER A 53 22.10 13.31 -20.41
N GLN A 54 22.64 14.53 -20.27
CA GLN A 54 21.97 15.82 -20.37
C GLN A 54 20.43 15.75 -20.35
N SER A 55 19.83 15.95 -19.17
CA SER A 55 18.37 15.94 -19.03
C SER A 55 17.77 17.10 -19.82
N ASP A 56 17.26 16.79 -21.01
CA ASP A 56 16.50 17.75 -21.81
C ASP A 56 15.38 18.35 -20.94
N PRO A 57 15.29 19.68 -20.78
CA PRO A 57 14.28 20.30 -19.93
C PRO A 57 12.85 19.98 -20.39
N LEU A 58 12.69 19.52 -21.64
CA LEU A 58 11.46 19.01 -22.23
C LEU A 58 10.97 17.70 -21.59
N ASN A 59 11.86 16.90 -20.99
CA ASN A 59 11.50 15.66 -20.32
C ASN A 59 10.79 15.90 -18.98
N ASN A 60 10.96 17.07 -18.36
CA ASN A 60 10.27 17.46 -17.13
C ASN A 60 8.90 18.13 -17.37
N LEU A 61 8.48 18.29 -18.64
CA LEU A 61 7.17 18.84 -18.93
C LEU A 61 6.08 17.83 -18.54
N PRO A 62 4.90 18.30 -18.07
CA PRO A 62 3.80 17.44 -17.66
C PRO A 62 3.24 16.56 -18.80
N SER A 63 3.54 16.91 -20.06
CA SER A 63 3.15 16.20 -21.27
C SER A 63 4.24 15.27 -21.82
N SER A 64 5.40 15.16 -21.17
CA SER A 64 6.45 14.25 -21.63
C SER A 64 6.03 12.79 -21.45
N PRO A 65 6.44 11.88 -22.36
CA PRO A 65 6.05 10.47 -22.27
C PRO A 65 6.54 9.81 -20.97
N GLU A 66 7.72 10.18 -20.48
CA GLU A 66 8.28 9.66 -19.23
C GLU A 66 7.52 10.16 -18.00
N GLN A 67 7.10 11.43 -17.98
CA GLN A 67 6.27 11.97 -16.90
C GLN A 67 4.87 11.33 -16.88
N ILE A 68 4.30 11.06 -18.05
CA ILE A 68 3.02 10.34 -18.16
C ILE A 68 3.15 8.91 -17.61
N LYS A 69 4.20 8.17 -17.99
CA LYS A 69 4.49 6.82 -17.45
C LYS A 69 4.65 6.87 -15.93
N LEU A 70 5.39 7.84 -15.39
CA LEU A 70 5.54 8.02 -13.95
C LEU A 70 4.20 8.34 -13.26
N ASN A 71 3.38 9.21 -13.83
CA ASN A 71 2.05 9.53 -13.31
C ASN A 71 1.11 8.30 -13.32
N LEU A 72 1.15 7.49 -14.37
CA LEU A 72 0.40 6.23 -14.46
C LEU A 72 0.85 5.23 -13.40
N LEU A 73 2.15 5.18 -13.12
CA LEU A 73 2.72 4.33 -12.09
C LEU A 73 2.33 4.79 -10.68
N ILE A 74 2.30 6.10 -10.42
CA ILE A 74 1.77 6.68 -9.16
C ILE A 74 0.28 6.37 -9.01
N LEU A 75 -0.49 6.49 -10.09
CA LEU A 75 -1.90 6.13 -10.08
C LEU A 75 -2.08 4.64 -9.74
N GLU A 76 -1.29 3.76 -10.36
CA GLU A 76 -1.33 2.34 -10.07
C GLU A 76 -0.97 2.03 -8.61
N SER A 77 0.11 2.62 -8.09
CA SER A 77 0.57 2.38 -6.71
C SER A 77 -0.45 2.87 -5.69
N SER A 78 -1.10 4.02 -5.91
CA SER A 78 -2.16 4.53 -5.04
C SER A 78 -3.43 3.66 -5.08
N LEU A 79 -3.85 3.20 -6.26
CA LEU A 79 -4.98 2.27 -6.41
C LEU A 79 -4.68 0.92 -5.74
N ARG A 80 -3.45 0.43 -5.86
CA ARG A 80 -2.98 -0.78 -5.17
C ARG A 80 -3.05 -0.61 -3.65
N ALA A 81 -2.56 0.51 -3.10
CA ALA A 81 -2.60 0.78 -1.67
C ALA A 81 -4.04 0.81 -1.14
N GLN A 82 -4.95 1.49 -1.85
CA GLN A 82 -6.38 1.50 -1.51
C GLN A 82 -6.97 0.09 -1.53
N TYR A 83 -6.70 -0.69 -2.57
CA TYR A 83 -7.18 -2.06 -2.69
C TYR A 83 -6.68 -2.97 -1.57
N LEU A 84 -5.40 -2.87 -1.21
CA LEU A 84 -4.82 -3.67 -0.14
C LEU A 84 -5.38 -3.29 1.23
N CYS A 85 -5.57 -1.98 1.50
CA CYS A 85 -6.24 -1.52 2.71
C CYS A 85 -7.67 -2.08 2.80
N LEU A 86 -8.38 -2.11 1.67
CA LEU A 86 -9.73 -2.66 1.60
C LEU A 86 -9.80 -4.15 1.84
N HIS A 87 -8.89 -4.89 1.24
CA HIS A 87 -8.79 -6.33 1.46
C HIS A 87 -8.35 -6.65 2.89
N ALA A 88 -7.47 -5.84 3.50
CA ALA A 88 -7.13 -5.99 4.92
C ALA A 88 -8.37 -5.82 5.82
N ARG A 89 -9.18 -4.79 5.55
CA ARG A 89 -10.45 -4.57 6.26
C ARG A 89 -11.47 -5.69 5.99
N LEU A 90 -11.59 -6.15 4.76
CA LEU A 90 -12.45 -7.29 4.39
C LEU A 90 -12.07 -8.55 5.17
N ARG A 91 -10.77 -8.84 5.34
CA ARG A 91 -10.29 -9.98 6.12
C ARG A 91 -10.77 -9.92 7.57
N LEU A 92 -10.63 -8.79 8.23
CA LEU A 92 -11.13 -8.57 9.59
C LEU A 92 -12.63 -8.85 9.71
N TYR A 93 -13.44 -8.29 8.79
CA TYR A 93 -14.89 -8.52 8.81
C TYR A 93 -15.28 -9.95 8.49
N LEU A 94 -14.58 -10.62 7.58
CA LEU A 94 -14.85 -12.03 7.26
C LEU A 94 -14.47 -12.95 8.41
N VAL A 95 -13.38 -12.68 9.13
CA VAL A 95 -13.02 -13.43 10.35
C VAL A 95 -14.06 -13.20 11.44
N LEU A 96 -14.51 -11.96 11.65
CA LEU A 96 -15.60 -11.66 12.59
C LEU A 96 -16.88 -12.41 12.22
N LEU A 97 -17.28 -12.39 10.95
CA LEU A 97 -18.47 -13.09 10.47
C LEU A 97 -18.32 -14.61 10.58
N ALA A 98 -17.15 -15.16 10.28
CA ALA A 98 -16.84 -16.58 10.44
C ALA A 98 -16.91 -16.99 11.92
N ALA A 99 -16.34 -16.19 12.83
CA ALA A 99 -16.44 -16.44 14.27
C ALA A 99 -17.89 -16.35 14.77
N LEU A 100 -18.67 -15.37 14.29
CA LEU A 100 -20.07 -15.20 14.67
C LEU A 100 -20.96 -16.34 14.15
N THR A 101 -20.73 -16.78 12.90
CA THR A 101 -21.46 -17.90 12.30
C THR A 101 -21.09 -19.22 12.99
N LEU A 102 -19.81 -19.42 13.32
CA LEU A 102 -19.35 -20.55 14.13
C LEU A 102 -20.02 -20.51 15.51
N TRP A 103 -20.03 -19.35 16.19
CA TRP A 103 -20.68 -19.16 17.49
C TRP A 103 -22.17 -19.54 17.44
N ILE A 104 -22.93 -18.97 16.50
CA ILE A 104 -24.37 -19.28 16.37
C ILE A 104 -24.57 -20.76 16.05
N SER A 105 -23.72 -21.34 15.19
CA SER A 105 -23.78 -22.76 14.84
C SER A 105 -23.47 -23.66 16.03
N THR A 106 -22.47 -23.32 16.86
CA THR A 106 -22.14 -24.09 18.07
C THR A 106 -23.27 -24.07 19.08
N PHE A 107 -23.90 -22.91 19.33
CA PHE A 107 -25.03 -22.85 20.26
C PHE A 107 -26.29 -23.50 19.68
N THR A 108 -26.52 -23.40 18.37
CA THR A 108 -27.61 -24.12 17.69
C THR A 108 -27.40 -25.64 17.80
N TYR A 109 -26.17 -26.12 17.62
CA TYR A 109 -25.84 -27.53 17.81
C TYR A 109 -26.08 -27.98 19.26
N LEU A 110 -25.60 -27.22 20.25
CA LEU A 110 -25.79 -27.53 21.66
C LEU A 110 -27.27 -27.57 22.05
N LEU A 111 -28.07 -26.60 21.58
CA LEU A 111 -29.49 -26.48 21.91
C LEU A 111 -30.36 -27.54 21.22
N PHE A 112 -30.12 -27.87 19.95
CA PHE A 112 -31.05 -28.66 19.15
C PHE A 112 -30.53 -30.04 18.74
N LEU A 113 -29.22 -30.18 18.52
CA LEU A 113 -28.64 -31.36 17.87
C LEU A 113 -27.81 -32.24 18.82
N ARG A 114 -27.42 -31.75 20.00
CA ARG A 114 -26.68 -32.53 21.00
C ARG A 114 -27.58 -33.68 21.52
N PRO A 115 -27.16 -34.96 21.38
CA PRO A 115 -27.87 -36.08 22.00
C PRO A 115 -27.87 -35.92 23.51
N ARG A 116 -29.05 -36.03 24.13
CA ARG A 116 -29.19 -35.85 25.57
C ARG A 116 -28.70 -37.10 26.31
N GLU A 117 -27.94 -36.90 27.39
CA GLU A 117 -27.36 -37.98 28.20
C GLU A 117 -28.44 -38.85 28.89
N ASP A 118 -29.66 -38.31 29.04
CA ASP A 118 -30.81 -38.99 29.66
C ASP A 118 -31.49 -40.03 28.74
N GLY A 119 -31.03 -40.24 27.50
CA GLY A 119 -31.57 -41.23 26.56
C GLY A 119 -32.99 -40.95 26.05
N LYS A 120 -33.61 -39.83 26.45
CA LYS A 120 -34.92 -39.35 25.97
C LYS A 120 -34.78 -37.94 25.39
N GLY A 121 -34.87 -37.84 24.07
CA GLY A 121 -34.92 -36.57 23.33
C GLY A 121 -33.58 -36.06 22.80
N THR A 122 -33.66 -35.03 21.95
CA THR A 122 -32.52 -34.32 21.35
C THR A 122 -32.52 -32.87 21.83
N GLY A 123 -31.37 -32.38 22.31
CA GLY A 123 -31.16 -30.97 22.64
C GLY A 123 -31.20 -30.59 24.13
N GLY A 124 -30.41 -29.57 24.46
CA GLY A 124 -30.38 -28.90 25.77
C GLY A 124 -29.68 -29.68 26.88
N SER A 125 -29.07 -28.95 27.81
CA SER A 125 -28.48 -29.52 29.03
C SER A 125 -29.55 -29.87 30.08
N PRO A 126 -29.35 -30.91 30.92
CA PRO A 126 -30.19 -31.17 32.09
C PRO A 126 -30.02 -30.15 33.21
N TYR A 127 -28.89 -29.44 33.22
CA TYR A 127 -28.64 -28.40 34.19
C TYR A 127 -29.27 -27.08 33.72
N TRP A 128 -30.23 -26.57 34.49
CA TRP A 128 -30.94 -25.31 34.21
C TRP A 128 -30.00 -24.13 33.91
N VAL A 129 -28.89 -24.01 34.65
CA VAL A 129 -27.89 -22.94 34.45
C VAL A 129 -27.26 -23.04 33.07
N VAL A 130 -26.95 -24.25 32.62
CA VAL A 130 -26.32 -24.49 31.31
C VAL A 130 -27.33 -24.27 30.19
N ASP A 131 -28.57 -24.73 30.34
CA ASP A 131 -29.64 -24.48 29.34
C ASP A 131 -29.92 -22.97 29.18
N ILE A 132 -29.98 -22.21 30.28
CA ILE A 132 -30.13 -20.75 30.20
C ILE A 132 -28.91 -20.09 29.57
N ALA A 133 -27.70 -20.51 29.94
CA ALA A 133 -26.48 -19.97 29.36
C ALA A 133 -26.41 -20.24 27.85
N GLU A 134 -26.80 -21.44 27.40
CA GLU A 134 -26.87 -21.83 25.99
C GLU A 134 -27.89 -20.97 25.22
N ARG A 135 -29.09 -20.76 25.78
CA ARG A 135 -30.12 -19.88 25.19
C ARG A 135 -29.66 -18.44 25.11
N LEU A 136 -29.05 -17.92 26.18
CA LEU A 136 -28.55 -16.55 26.22
C LEU A 136 -27.40 -16.34 25.23
N GLY A 137 -26.50 -17.32 25.10
CA GLY A 137 -25.42 -17.31 24.11
C GLY A 137 -25.95 -17.31 22.67
N TRP A 138 -27.01 -18.07 22.40
CA TRP A 138 -27.67 -18.10 21.09
C TRP A 138 -28.38 -16.78 20.76
N VAL A 139 -29.20 -16.26 21.69
CA VAL A 139 -29.88 -14.97 21.53
C VAL A 139 -28.87 -13.83 21.39
N GLY A 140 -27.80 -13.84 22.20
CA GLY A 140 -26.71 -12.87 22.11
C GLY A 140 -26.01 -12.90 20.74
N GLY A 141 -25.81 -14.09 20.16
CA GLY A 141 -25.29 -14.24 18.80
C GLY A 141 -26.21 -13.63 17.73
N LEU A 142 -27.52 -13.89 17.81
CA LEU A 142 -28.51 -13.33 16.88
C LEU A 142 -28.63 -11.81 16.99
N VAL A 143 -28.68 -11.28 18.22
CA VAL A 143 -28.71 -9.82 18.46
C VAL A 143 -27.45 -9.19 17.87
N THR A 144 -26.28 -9.78 18.10
CA THR A 144 -25.01 -9.32 17.54
C THR A 144 -25.01 -9.31 16.01
N ALA A 145 -25.55 -10.37 15.37
CA ALA A 145 -25.71 -10.43 13.92
C ALA A 145 -26.65 -9.33 13.40
N GLY A 146 -27.76 -9.10 14.10
CA GLY A 146 -28.71 -8.02 13.81
C GLY A 146 -28.07 -6.64 13.91
N LEU A 147 -27.25 -6.38 14.95
CA LEU A 147 -26.49 -5.14 15.08
C LEU A 147 -25.47 -4.97 13.95
N LEU A 148 -24.74 -6.01 13.58
CA LEU A 148 -23.76 -5.95 12.48
C LEU A 148 -24.44 -5.62 11.14
N TRP A 149 -25.66 -6.12 10.94
CA TRP A 149 -26.49 -5.77 9.79
C TRP A 149 -27.00 -4.32 9.88
N GLY A 150 -27.61 -3.93 11.01
CA GLY A 150 -28.24 -2.61 11.21
C GLY A 150 -27.25 -1.44 11.27
N THR A 151 -26.04 -1.66 11.76
CA THR A 151 -24.95 -0.66 11.77
C THR A 151 -24.38 -0.38 10.38
N GLY A 152 -24.77 -1.16 9.36
CA GLY A 152 -24.24 -1.03 7.99
C GLY A 152 -22.80 -1.49 7.85
N MET A 153 -22.25 -2.21 8.85
CA MET A 153 -20.92 -2.84 8.76
C MET A 153 -20.89 -3.85 7.60
N TRP A 154 -22.01 -4.51 7.31
CA TRP A 154 -22.14 -5.42 6.17
C TRP A 154 -21.89 -4.74 4.81
N ASP A 155 -22.58 -3.64 4.52
CA ASP A 155 -22.48 -2.97 3.22
C ASP A 155 -21.10 -2.33 3.02
N ARG A 156 -20.53 -1.73 4.08
CA ARG A 156 -19.20 -1.12 4.04
C ARG A 156 -18.06 -2.14 4.03
N GLY A 157 -18.21 -3.23 4.79
CA GLY A 157 -17.16 -4.22 5.00
C GLY A 157 -17.04 -5.22 3.86
N ILE A 158 -18.14 -5.85 3.46
CA ILE A 158 -18.11 -7.01 2.55
C ILE A 158 -18.49 -6.62 1.12
N ARG A 159 -19.50 -5.75 0.97
CA ARG A 159 -20.08 -5.44 -0.34
C ARG A 159 -19.24 -4.42 -1.12
N TRP A 160 -18.66 -3.44 -0.42
CA TRP A 160 -17.90 -2.36 -1.05
C TRP A 160 -16.61 -2.81 -1.74
N PRO A 161 -15.73 -3.65 -1.14
CA PRO A 161 -14.50 -4.10 -1.81
C PRO A 161 -14.77 -4.83 -3.15
N ARG A 162 -15.88 -5.59 -3.23
CA ARG A 162 -16.29 -6.28 -4.47
C ARG A 162 -16.73 -5.29 -5.56
N LYS A 163 -17.35 -4.18 -5.17
CA LYS A 163 -17.80 -3.13 -6.10
C LYS A 163 -16.71 -2.14 -6.46
N TRP A 164 -15.66 -2.01 -5.63
CA TRP A 164 -14.60 -1.03 -5.79
C TRP A 164 -13.97 -1.08 -7.19
N VAL A 165 -13.58 -2.26 -7.67
CA VAL A 165 -12.96 -2.41 -9.01
C VAL A 165 -13.88 -1.90 -10.12
N ASN A 166 -15.18 -2.20 -10.03
CA ASN A 166 -16.16 -1.76 -11.03
C ASN A 166 -16.39 -0.25 -10.99
N ILE A 167 -16.44 0.34 -9.79
CA ILE A 167 -16.59 1.78 -9.60
C ILE A 167 -15.35 2.52 -10.10
N THR A 168 -14.15 2.03 -9.74
CA THR A 168 -12.88 2.57 -10.21
C THR A 168 -12.76 2.46 -11.74
N ASN A 169 -13.14 1.33 -12.34
CA ASN A 169 -13.16 1.15 -13.79
C ASN A 169 -14.14 2.12 -14.49
N ARG A 170 -15.26 2.46 -13.86
CA ARG A 170 -16.19 3.48 -14.39
C ARG A 170 -15.54 4.86 -14.41
N GLY A 171 -14.76 5.22 -13.39
CA GLY A 171 -13.97 6.46 -13.35
C GLY A 171 -12.81 6.46 -14.35
N LEU A 172 -12.08 5.35 -14.46
CA LEU A 172 -10.93 5.20 -15.36
C LEU A 172 -11.31 5.17 -16.85
N ARG A 173 -12.58 4.89 -17.17
CA ARG A 173 -13.09 4.91 -18.55
C ARG A 173 -12.91 6.29 -19.21
N GLY A 174 -13.00 7.39 -18.45
CA GLY A 174 -12.74 8.74 -18.96
C GLY A 174 -11.28 8.95 -19.41
N PHE A 175 -10.34 8.25 -18.78
CA PHE A 175 -8.91 8.31 -19.09
C PHE A 175 -8.46 7.19 -20.05
N ASN A 176 -9.40 6.38 -20.57
CA ASN A 176 -9.10 5.20 -21.38
C ASN A 176 -8.15 4.21 -20.68
N LEU A 177 -8.30 4.07 -19.37
CA LEU A 177 -7.56 3.11 -18.55
C LEU A 177 -8.52 2.03 -18.04
N LYS A 178 -7.98 0.83 -17.79
CA LYS A 178 -8.71 -0.28 -17.18
C LYS A 178 -7.88 -0.89 -16.07
N LEU A 179 -8.49 -1.03 -14.91
CA LEU A 179 -7.93 -1.75 -13.78
C LEU A 179 -8.27 -3.24 -13.89
N VAL A 180 -7.25 -4.07 -13.80
CA VAL A 180 -7.36 -5.53 -13.81
C VAL A 180 -6.78 -6.09 -12.52
N VAL A 181 -7.54 -6.96 -11.86
CA VAL A 181 -7.07 -7.66 -10.66
C VAL A 181 -6.32 -8.90 -11.11
N ILE A 182 -5.10 -9.08 -10.60
CA ILE A 182 -4.31 -10.29 -10.79
C ILE A 182 -4.73 -11.25 -9.68
N ARG A 183 -5.52 -12.28 -10.02
CA ARG A 183 -6.05 -13.24 -9.05
C ARG A 183 -4.94 -14.20 -8.63
N GLY A 184 -4.61 -14.24 -7.34
CA GLY A 184 -3.74 -15.27 -6.77
C GLY A 184 -4.47 -16.61 -6.62
N PRO A 185 -3.73 -17.70 -6.35
CA PRO A 185 -4.36 -18.98 -5.99
C PRO A 185 -5.18 -18.82 -4.70
N TRP A 186 -6.43 -19.27 -4.74
CA TRP A 186 -7.42 -19.04 -3.68
C TRP A 186 -6.99 -19.61 -2.31
N TRP A 187 -6.22 -20.70 -2.29
CA TRP A 187 -5.69 -21.28 -1.06
C TRP A 187 -4.75 -20.33 -0.32
N LYS A 188 -3.93 -19.55 -1.04
CA LYS A 188 -3.04 -18.55 -0.41
C LYS A 188 -3.85 -17.40 0.20
N GLU A 189 -5.01 -17.09 -0.38
CA GLU A 189 -5.95 -16.14 0.23
C GLU A 189 -6.60 -16.74 1.47
N ALA A 190 -7.06 -18.00 1.42
CA ALA A 190 -7.62 -18.76 2.55
C ALA A 190 -6.67 -18.81 3.75
N LEU A 191 -5.41 -19.19 3.51
CA LEU A 191 -4.33 -19.16 4.52
C LEU A 191 -4.08 -17.76 5.07
N GLY A 192 -4.22 -16.72 4.24
CA GLY A 192 -4.12 -15.33 4.67
C GLY A 192 -5.23 -14.88 5.62
N TYR A 193 -6.39 -15.55 5.64
CA TYR A 193 -7.42 -15.33 6.67
C TYR A 193 -7.06 -16.06 7.98
N LEU A 194 -6.49 -17.26 7.88
CA LEU A 194 -6.03 -18.01 9.06
C LEU A 194 -4.83 -17.33 9.72
N ALA A 195 -3.90 -16.79 8.94
CA ALA A 195 -2.77 -15.99 9.44
C ALA A 195 -3.18 -14.73 10.23
N LEU A 196 -4.45 -14.27 10.11
CA LEU A 196 -4.97 -13.17 10.94
C LEU A 196 -5.34 -13.64 12.36
N LEU A 197 -5.67 -14.92 12.53
CA LEU A 197 -5.94 -15.55 13.83
C LEU A 197 -4.66 -15.87 14.60
N ASP A 198 -3.51 -15.54 14.02
CA ASP A 198 -2.21 -15.71 14.61
C ASP A 198 -1.67 -14.35 15.12
N PRO A 199 -2.02 -13.97 16.37
CA PRO A 199 -1.52 -12.73 16.96
C PRO A 199 0.01 -12.74 17.17
N TYR A 200 0.63 -13.92 17.13
CA TYR A 200 2.07 -14.12 17.35
C TYR A 200 2.88 -14.26 16.03
N GLY A 201 2.21 -14.31 14.88
CA GLY A 201 2.85 -14.26 13.56
C GLY A 201 3.65 -15.51 13.15
N TRP A 202 3.39 -16.66 13.77
CA TRP A 202 3.97 -17.97 13.45
C TRP A 202 3.71 -18.45 12.01
N TRP A 203 2.58 -18.11 11.40
CA TRP A 203 2.20 -18.55 10.04
C TRP A 203 2.70 -17.64 8.91
N GLY A 204 3.48 -16.61 9.24
CA GLY A 204 4.26 -15.87 8.26
C GLY A 204 3.47 -14.99 7.29
N HIS A 205 4.25 -14.40 6.38
CA HIS A 205 3.98 -13.17 5.63
C HIS A 205 2.54 -12.97 5.11
N ILE A 206 1.81 -12.08 5.77
CA ILE A 206 0.52 -11.57 5.31
C ILE A 206 0.76 -10.77 4.02
N LYS A 207 0.13 -11.19 2.90
CA LYS A 207 0.00 -10.33 1.72
C LYS A 207 -0.72 -9.05 2.13
N GLY A 208 -0.08 -7.91 1.95
CA GLY A 208 -0.58 -6.60 2.38
C GLY A 208 0.53 -5.57 2.36
N MET A 209 0.23 -4.36 2.79
CA MET A 209 1.24 -3.32 3.03
C MET A 209 1.95 -3.64 4.34
N ARG A 210 3.28 -3.60 4.35
CA ARG A 210 4.08 -3.76 5.57
C ARG A 210 4.99 -2.54 5.68
N PHE A 211 4.50 -1.56 6.42
CA PHE A 211 5.28 -0.37 6.73
C PHE A 211 6.23 -0.65 7.89
N GLU A 212 7.51 -0.37 7.67
CA GLU A 212 8.53 -0.47 8.70
C GLU A 212 9.38 0.81 8.70
N PHE A 213 9.64 1.33 9.90
CA PHE A 213 10.47 2.52 10.07
C PHE A 213 11.94 2.14 9.94
N MET A 214 12.58 2.53 8.84
CA MET A 214 13.99 2.23 8.58
C MET A 214 14.83 3.51 8.52
N PRO A 215 16.13 3.44 8.84
CA PRO A 215 17.03 4.57 8.63
C PRO A 215 17.13 4.88 7.13
N LYS A 216 17.03 6.16 6.74
CA LYS A 216 17.10 6.57 5.33
C LYS A 216 18.41 6.18 4.63
N ASP A 217 19.48 6.03 5.40
CA ASP A 217 20.81 5.72 4.88
C ASP A 217 21.06 4.23 4.64
N ILE A 218 20.09 3.38 4.98
CA ILE A 218 20.26 1.91 4.90
C ILE A 218 20.54 1.44 3.47
N GLU A 219 19.93 2.10 2.50
CA GLU A 219 20.10 1.80 1.08
C GLU A 219 21.40 2.36 0.51
N LYS A 220 21.78 3.57 0.95
CA LYS A 220 23.02 4.24 0.51
C LYS A 220 24.27 3.68 1.15
N SER A 221 24.14 2.98 2.27
CA SER A 221 25.27 2.35 2.94
C SER A 221 25.83 1.21 2.08
N THR A 222 27.13 1.29 1.78
CA THR A 222 27.93 0.22 1.15
C THR A 222 28.27 -0.90 2.13
N LEU A 223 27.80 -0.79 3.37
CA LEU A 223 28.05 -1.70 4.47
C LEU A 223 27.45 -3.08 4.19
N GLU A 224 28.08 -4.12 4.73
CA GLU A 224 27.54 -5.47 4.67
C GLU A 224 26.21 -5.54 5.43
N ASN A 225 25.32 -6.47 5.07
CA ASN A 225 23.99 -6.58 5.71
C ASN A 225 24.06 -6.68 7.24
N LYS A 226 25.12 -7.28 7.80
CA LYS A 226 25.36 -7.35 9.25
C LYS A 226 25.58 -5.98 9.87
N ASP A 227 26.38 -5.14 9.23
CA ASP A 227 26.71 -3.79 9.69
C ASP A 227 25.57 -2.80 9.45
N LYS A 228 24.74 -3.04 8.42
CA LYS A 228 23.51 -2.29 8.18
C LYS A 228 22.51 -2.41 9.33
N VAL A 229 22.55 -3.49 10.10
CA VAL A 229 21.70 -3.63 11.30
C VAL A 229 22.10 -2.62 12.38
N GLY A 230 23.39 -2.32 12.55
CA GLY A 230 23.86 -1.31 13.50
C GLY A 230 23.33 0.10 13.21
N LEU A 231 23.01 0.40 11.95
CA LEU A 231 22.42 1.68 11.57
C LEU A 231 21.04 1.94 12.21
N TRP A 232 20.34 0.89 12.63
CA TRP A 232 19.07 1.00 13.33
C TRP A 232 19.25 1.47 14.78
N GLU A 233 20.40 1.22 15.40
CA GLU A 233 20.68 1.72 16.75
C GLU A 233 21.05 3.20 16.70
N THR A 234 21.75 3.62 15.65
CA THR A 234 22.16 5.02 15.47
C THR A 234 21.10 5.90 14.79
N GLY A 235 20.06 5.30 14.20
CA GLY A 235 19.00 6.01 13.45
C GLY A 235 19.45 6.62 12.12
N GLY A 236 20.65 6.28 11.64
CA GLY A 236 21.29 6.91 10.49
C GLY A 236 21.59 8.40 10.67
N ARG A 237 22.22 9.03 9.68
CA ARG A 237 22.50 10.48 9.70
C ARG A 237 21.29 11.31 9.29
N HIS A 238 20.41 10.75 8.46
CA HIS A 238 19.26 11.45 7.88
C HIS A 238 17.92 11.08 8.53
N GLY A 239 17.97 10.34 9.64
CA GLY A 239 16.80 9.93 10.42
C GLY A 239 16.00 8.78 9.80
N TRP A 240 14.78 8.62 10.32
CA TRP A 240 13.88 7.51 10.02
C TRP A 240 12.95 7.82 8.84
N ILE A 241 12.60 6.78 8.09
CA ILE A 241 11.59 6.80 7.02
C ILE A 241 10.70 5.58 7.14
N GLU A 242 9.40 5.77 6.93
CA GLU A 242 8.43 4.69 6.87
C GLU A 242 8.36 4.15 5.44
N GLU A 243 8.73 2.89 5.25
CA GLU A 243 8.82 2.28 3.92
C GLU A 243 8.04 0.97 3.86
N ASP A 244 7.39 0.74 2.70
CA ASP A 244 6.65 -0.50 2.46
C ASP A 244 7.58 -1.59 1.95
N VAL A 245 7.77 -2.60 2.79
CA VAL A 245 8.71 -3.71 2.59
C VAL A 245 8.04 -4.90 1.88
N ALA A 246 6.71 -4.87 1.71
CA ALA A 246 5.96 -5.94 1.08
C ALA A 246 6.23 -6.04 -0.44
N PRO A 247 6.17 -7.23 -1.05
CA PRO A 247 6.31 -7.37 -2.49
C PRO A 247 5.25 -6.54 -3.24
N GLY A 248 5.66 -5.85 -4.30
CA GLY A 248 4.89 -4.97 -5.16
C GLY A 248 4.46 -5.62 -6.49
N GLY A 249 3.57 -4.96 -7.24
CA GLY A 249 3.18 -5.36 -8.60
C GLY A 249 2.27 -6.59 -8.77
N ASP A 250 1.99 -7.37 -7.71
CA ASP A 250 1.32 -8.67 -7.81
C ASP A 250 -0.22 -8.70 -7.73
N VAL A 251 -0.88 -7.63 -7.29
CA VAL A 251 -2.32 -7.68 -6.94
C VAL A 251 -3.20 -7.00 -8.00
N ILE A 252 -2.76 -5.89 -8.56
CA ILE A 252 -3.51 -5.11 -9.54
C ILE A 252 -2.58 -4.67 -10.67
N LYS A 253 -3.10 -4.72 -11.90
CA LYS A 253 -2.52 -4.18 -13.13
C LYS A 253 -3.36 -3.03 -13.67
N LEU A 254 -2.71 -1.93 -14.03
CA LEU A 254 -3.29 -0.86 -14.85
C LEU A 254 -2.99 -1.18 -16.33
N LEU A 255 -4.06 -1.24 -17.13
CA LEU A 255 -4.01 -1.47 -18.57
C LEU A 255 -4.48 -0.23 -19.33
N LEU A 256 -3.79 0.08 -20.42
CA LEU A 256 -4.18 1.15 -21.35
C LEU A 256 -5.10 0.56 -22.42
N LEU A 257 -6.25 1.19 -22.64
CA LEU A 257 -7.19 0.78 -23.68
C LEU A 257 -6.69 1.16 -25.08
N PRO A 258 -7.12 0.45 -26.12
CA PRO A 258 -6.51 0.62 -27.43
C PRO A 258 -6.92 1.86 -28.21
N LYS A 259 -7.98 2.54 -27.79
CA LYS A 259 -8.65 3.55 -28.62
C LYS A 259 -7.84 4.85 -28.78
N PRO A 260 -7.17 5.40 -27.75
CA PRO A 260 -6.39 6.64 -27.90
C PRO A 260 -4.87 6.46 -27.86
N PHE A 261 -4.35 5.29 -27.49
CA PHE A 261 -2.91 5.07 -27.33
C PHE A 261 -2.35 4.26 -28.49
N SER A 262 -1.17 4.63 -29.01
CA SER A 262 -0.46 3.84 -30.02
C SER A 262 -0.08 2.46 -29.45
N PRO A 263 0.06 1.42 -30.30
CA PRO A 263 0.53 0.10 -29.86
C PRO A 263 1.90 0.21 -29.18
N ASP A 264 2.83 0.95 -29.77
CA ASP A 264 4.20 1.16 -29.27
C ASP A 264 4.19 1.76 -27.85
N PHE A 265 3.35 2.78 -27.61
CA PHE A 265 3.25 3.38 -26.28
C PHE A 265 2.73 2.42 -25.21
N ARG A 266 1.88 1.45 -25.59
CA ARG A 266 1.37 0.44 -24.64
C ARG A 266 2.43 -0.59 -24.30
N GLU A 267 3.22 -1.00 -25.28
CA GLU A 267 4.36 -1.90 -25.07
C GLU A 267 5.44 -1.22 -24.21
N ASP A 268 5.74 0.04 -24.50
CA ASP A 268 6.65 0.87 -23.70
C ASP A 268 6.16 1.02 -22.26
N TRP A 269 4.87 1.25 -22.06
CA TRP A 269 4.27 1.31 -20.73
C TRP A 269 4.40 -0.02 -19.98
N ASP A 270 4.03 -1.13 -20.63
CA ASP A 270 4.09 -2.44 -19.99
C ASP A 270 5.53 -2.84 -19.62
N THR A 271 6.49 -2.51 -20.49
CA THR A 271 7.93 -2.71 -20.26
C THR A 271 8.45 -1.82 -19.13
N TYR A 272 8.14 -0.52 -19.16
CA TYR A 272 8.53 0.43 -18.11
C TYR A 272 8.00 -0.01 -16.74
N ARG A 273 6.71 -0.36 -16.68
CA ARG A 273 6.04 -0.84 -15.49
C ARG A 273 6.66 -2.14 -14.96
N HIS A 274 6.96 -3.10 -15.85
CA HIS A 274 7.60 -4.36 -15.46
C HIS A 274 8.98 -4.11 -14.85
N ASN A 275 9.84 -3.36 -15.56
CA ASN A 275 11.18 -3.03 -15.12
C ASN A 275 11.18 -2.24 -13.80
N TYR A 276 10.22 -1.34 -13.60
CA TYR A 276 10.07 -0.62 -12.34
C TYR A 276 9.76 -1.57 -11.18
N TRP A 277 8.74 -2.42 -11.33
CA TRP A 277 8.34 -3.32 -10.25
C TRP A 277 9.39 -4.40 -9.97
N GLU A 278 10.15 -4.83 -10.97
CA GLU A 278 11.28 -5.74 -10.79
C GLU A 278 12.37 -5.11 -9.92
N LYS A 279 12.85 -3.92 -10.30
CA LYS A 279 13.85 -3.16 -9.52
C LYS A 279 13.37 -2.83 -8.12
N GLU A 280 12.10 -2.44 -7.98
CA GLU A 280 11.50 -2.13 -6.70
C GLU A 280 11.33 -3.38 -5.82
N ASN A 281 10.99 -4.53 -6.40
CA ASN A 281 10.91 -5.79 -5.67
C ASN A 281 12.29 -6.30 -5.24
N GLU A 282 13.31 -6.09 -6.07
CA GLU A 282 14.70 -6.37 -5.72
C GLU A 282 15.13 -5.50 -4.54
N ARG A 283 14.92 -4.18 -4.61
CA ARG A 283 15.16 -3.25 -3.48
C ARG A 283 14.45 -3.72 -2.20
N ARG A 284 13.15 -4.01 -2.27
CA ARG A 284 12.37 -4.50 -1.12
C ARG A 284 12.80 -5.87 -0.63
N SER A 285 13.35 -6.73 -1.49
CA SER A 285 13.91 -8.04 -1.08
C SER A 285 15.17 -7.87 -0.23
N GLN A 286 16.03 -6.91 -0.59
CA GLN A 286 17.23 -6.58 0.17
C GLN A 286 16.85 -6.01 1.55
N LEU A 287 15.86 -5.11 1.60
CA LEU A 287 15.33 -4.59 2.86
C LEU A 287 14.76 -5.70 3.75
N ARG A 288 13.99 -6.64 3.19
CA ARG A 288 13.48 -7.80 3.94
C ARG A 288 14.61 -8.66 4.52
N ALA A 289 15.69 -8.85 3.77
CA ALA A 289 16.84 -9.61 4.26
C ALA A 289 17.48 -8.91 5.48
N ILE A 290 17.68 -7.60 5.41
CA ILE A 290 18.25 -6.81 6.51
C ILE A 290 17.35 -6.82 7.75
N ILE A 291 16.05 -6.66 7.56
CA ILE A 291 15.06 -6.73 8.65
C ILE A 291 15.06 -8.12 9.30
N LYS A 292 15.11 -9.18 8.50
CA LYS A 292 15.17 -10.56 9.03
C LYS A 292 16.46 -10.81 9.82
N THR A 293 17.60 -10.27 9.37
CA THR A 293 18.86 -10.36 10.14
C THR A 293 18.76 -9.63 11.47
N ARG A 294 18.12 -8.45 11.49
CA ARG A 294 17.87 -7.69 12.73
C ARG A 294 16.96 -8.44 13.70
N GLN A 295 15.83 -8.96 13.21
CA GLN A 295 14.91 -9.76 14.03
C GLN A 295 15.61 -10.98 14.63
N LYS A 296 16.47 -11.65 13.86
CA LYS A 296 17.28 -12.78 14.36
C LYS A 296 18.27 -12.35 15.45
N GLN A 297 18.89 -11.18 15.31
CA GLN A 297 19.80 -10.65 16.34
C GLN A 297 19.06 -10.27 17.63
N LEU A 298 17.91 -9.60 17.51
CA LEU A 298 17.05 -9.27 18.67
C LEU A 298 16.56 -10.54 19.36
N ALA A 299 16.05 -11.52 18.60
CA ALA A 299 15.62 -12.81 19.16
C ALA A 299 16.76 -13.55 19.86
N LYS A 300 18.01 -13.43 19.37
CA LYS A 300 19.18 -13.99 20.04
C LYS A 300 19.53 -13.27 21.35
N GLN A 301 19.31 -11.95 21.41
CA GLN A 301 19.54 -11.16 22.63
C GLN A 301 18.44 -11.41 23.68
N GLU A 302 17.18 -11.51 23.26
CA GLU A 302 16.02 -11.69 24.14
C GLU A 302 15.81 -13.15 24.56
N GLY A 303 16.07 -14.10 23.66
CA GLY A 303 15.64 -15.50 23.79
C GLY A 303 16.57 -16.44 24.55
N GLY A 304 17.79 -16.02 24.93
CA GLY A 304 18.74 -16.89 25.63
C GLY A 304 18.93 -18.27 24.96
N TRP A 305 19.35 -19.27 25.74
CA TRP A 305 19.71 -20.63 25.26
C TRP A 305 18.56 -21.44 24.62
N LEU A 306 17.31 -20.96 24.68
CA LEU A 306 16.10 -21.67 24.19
C LEU A 306 15.78 -21.41 22.71
N TRP A 307 16.54 -20.55 22.03
CA TRP A 307 16.31 -20.14 20.64
C TRP A 307 17.46 -20.50 19.68
N TRP A 308 18.11 -21.65 19.91
CA TRP A 308 19.00 -22.31 18.95
C TRP A 308 18.29 -23.41 18.17
#